data_AF-A0A5K1GCJ2-F1
#
_entry.id   AF-A0A5K1GCJ2-F1
#
_cell.length_a   1.000
_cell.length_b   1.000
_cell.length_c   1.000
_cell.angle_alpha   90.00
_cell.angle_beta   90.00
_cell.angle_gamma   90.00
#
_symmetry.space_group_name_H-M   'P 1'
#
loop_
_entity.id
_entity.type
_entity.pdbx_description
1 polymer ?
#
loop_
_entity_poly.entity_id
_entity_poly.type
_entity_poly.pdbx_seq_one_letter_code
_entity_poly.pdbx_strand_id
1 'polypeptide(L)'
;LHVAVDCKNEKGKLEEKARGQFDKEGKFNIKLSNELLNDKGQLKQECYARIHGAITNIPCPSEGSLHASKLIYKGLENGKH
;
A
#
# COMPACT_ATOMS: atom_id res chain seq x y z
N LEU A 1 -15.55 1.48 3.78
CA LEU A 1 -14.54 1.08 2.77
C LEU A 1 -13.18 1.47 3.31
N HIS A 2 -12.15 0.65 3.18
CA HIS A 2 -10.79 1.02 3.60
C HIS A 2 -9.75 0.49 2.63
N VAL A 3 -8.55 1.06 2.66
CA VAL A 3 -7.40 0.60 1.90
C VAL A 3 -6.37 0.03 2.86
N ALA A 4 -5.80 -1.11 2.50
CA ALA A 4 -4.65 -1.71 3.16
C ALA A 4 -3.45 -1.60 2.24
N VAL A 5 -2.27 -1.45 2.83
CA VAL A 5 -0.99 -1.56 2.14
C VAL A 5 -0.36 -2.87 2.58
N ASP A 6 -0.25 -3.81 1.65
CA ASP A 6 0.37 -5.11 1.88
C ASP A 6 1.76 -5.13 1.26
N CYS A 7 2.77 -5.55 2.02
CA CYS A 7 4.13 -5.67 1.54
C CYS A 7 4.59 -7.13 1.53
N LYS A 8 5.40 -7.49 0.53
CA LYS A 8 5.92 -8.83 0.34
C LYS A 8 7.09 -9.09 1.28
N ASN A 9 6.91 -10.03 2.20
CA ASN A 9 7.98 -10.46 3.11
C ASN A 9 9.02 -11.36 2.40
N GLU A 10 10.07 -11.74 3.13
CA GLU A 10 11.17 -12.59 2.61
C GLU A 10 10.69 -13.96 2.10
N LYS A 11 9.55 -14.43 2.60
CA LYS A 11 8.91 -15.69 2.18
C LYS A 11 7.98 -15.51 0.97
N GLY A 12 7.93 -14.32 0.40
CA GLY A 12 7.08 -13.98 -0.74
C GLY A 12 5.60 -13.78 -0.41
N LYS A 13 5.22 -13.78 0.87
CA LYS A 13 3.83 -13.57 1.32
C LYS A 13 3.55 -12.09 1.53
N LEU A 14 2.33 -11.68 1.19
CA LEU A 14 1.85 -10.32 1.43
C LEU A 14 1.37 -10.17 2.87
N GLU A 15 1.87 -9.16 3.57
CA GLU A 15 1.48 -8.81 4.93
C GLU A 15 1.03 -7.36 5.00
N GLU A 16 -0.12 -7.12 5.65
CA GLU A 16 -0.62 -5.76 5.90
C GLU A 16 0.37 -4.99 6.77
N LYS A 17 0.86 -3.85 6.26
CA LYS A 17 1.79 -2.95 6.97
C LYS A 17 1.15 -1.62 7.35
N ALA A 18 0.09 -1.23 6.66
CA ALA A 18 -0.65 -0.01 6.99
C ALA A 18 -2.09 -0.08 6.49
N ARG A 19 -2.98 0.72 7.11
CA ARG A 19 -4.38 0.80 6.75
C ARG A 19 -4.86 2.24 6.82
N GLY A 20 -5.70 2.63 5.86
CA GLY A 20 -6.29 3.97 5.76
C GLY A 20 -7.77 3.91 5.40
N GLN A 21 -8.51 4.94 5.79
CA GLN A 21 -9.87 5.14 5.34
C GLN A 21 -9.89 6.04 4.11
N PHE A 22 -10.93 5.90 3.30
CA PHE A 22 -11.19 6.84 2.22
C PHE A 22 -11.92 8.07 2.77
N ASP A 23 -11.55 9.23 2.27
CA ASP A 23 -12.30 10.47 2.43
C ASP A 23 -13.58 10.45 1.57
N LYS A 24 -14.43 11.47 1.74
CA LYS A 24 -15.71 11.58 1.01
C LYS A 24 -15.57 11.56 -0.52
N GLU A 25 -14.42 11.96 -1.04
CA GLU A 25 -14.10 11.95 -2.48
C GLU A 25 -13.47 10.63 -2.97
N GLY A 26 -13.27 9.64 -2.09
CA GLY A 26 -12.56 8.39 -2.43
C GLY A 26 -11.03 8.51 -2.44
N LYS A 27 -10.48 9.65 -2.00
CA LYS A 27 -9.04 9.84 -1.78
C LYS A 27 -8.63 9.18 -0.45
N PHE A 28 -7.36 8.81 -0.31
CA PHE A 28 -6.83 8.29 0.96
C PHE A 28 -5.41 8.78 1.18
N ASN A 29 -5.06 8.95 2.46
CA ASN A 29 -3.69 9.27 2.89
C ASN A 29 -3.27 8.26 3.96
N ILE A 30 -2.13 7.61 3.77
CA ILE A 30 -1.60 6.60 4.69
C ILE A 30 -0.18 6.98 5.05
N LYS A 31 0.11 7.05 6.35
CA LYS A 31 1.48 7.16 6.84
C LYS A 31 2.11 5.78 6.86
N LEU A 32 3.21 5.61 6.14
CA LEU A 32 4.00 4.38 6.14
C LEU A 32 5.12 4.51 7.18
N SER A 33 5.37 3.44 7.94
CA SER A 33 6.52 3.42 8.87
C SER A 33 7.84 3.54 8.13
N ASN A 34 8.77 4.31 8.70
CA ASN A 34 10.14 4.46 8.18
C ASN A 34 10.88 3.11 8.06
N GLU A 35 10.47 2.10 8.83
CA GLU A 35 11.02 0.75 8.75
C GLU A 35 10.84 0.11 7.37
N LEU A 36 9.80 0.48 6.63
CA LEU A 36 9.54 0.00 5.26
C LEU A 36 10.43 0.66 4.21
N LEU A 37 11.11 1.75 4.58
CA LEU A 37 11.98 2.53 3.69
C LEU A 37 13.44 2.21 3.97
N ASN A 38 14.26 2.16 2.91
CA ASN A 38 15.71 2.06 3.00
C ASN A 38 16.35 3.42 3.26
N ASP A 39 17.66 3.45 3.45
CA ASP A 39 18.43 4.68 3.72
C ASP A 39 18.32 5.73 2.60
N LYS A 40 17.84 5.33 1.41
CA LYS A 40 17.55 6.21 0.27
C LYS A 40 16.09 6.67 0.23
N GLY A 41 15.30 6.35 1.25
CA GLY A 41 13.87 6.63 1.34
C GLY A 41 12.99 5.71 0.49
N GLN A 42 13.53 4.73 -0.22
CA GLN A 42 12.77 3.87 -1.13
C GLN A 42 12.20 2.64 -0.40
N LEU A 43 11.10 2.08 -0.88
CA LEU A 43 10.53 0.85 -0.31
C LEU A 43 11.56 -0.30 -0.37
N LYS A 44 11.85 -0.91 0.78
CA LYS A 44 12.76 -2.08 0.90
C LYS A 44 12.22 -3.35 0.25
N GLN A 45 10.90 -3.41 0.10
CA GLN A 45 10.14 -4.57 -0.33
C GLN A 45 9.02 -4.15 -1.27
N GLU A 46 8.51 -5.09 -2.07
CA GLU A 46 7.39 -4.82 -2.96
C GLU A 46 6.11 -4.64 -2.16
N CYS A 47 5.50 -3.46 -2.24
CA CYS A 47 4.25 -3.15 -1.57
C CYS A 47 3.13 -2.86 -2.57
N TYR A 48 1.90 -3.19 -2.18
CA TYR A 48 0.72 -3.12 -3.01
C TYR A 48 -0.44 -2.52 -2.21
N ALA A 49 -1.25 -1.68 -2.85
CA ALA A 49 -2.48 -1.17 -2.25
C ALA A 49 -3.65 -2.12 -2.55
N ARG A 50 -4.38 -2.52 -1.50
CA ARG A 50 -5.56 -3.38 -1.60
C ARG A 50 -6.78 -2.67 -1.01
N ILE A 51 -7.84 -2.54 -1.81
CA ILE A 51 -9.09 -1.95 -1.36
C ILE A 51 -9.94 -3.04 -0.71
N HIS A 52 -10.33 -2.84 0.54
CA HIS A 52 -11.29 -3.68 1.24
C HIS A 52 -12.69 -3.07 1.15
N GLY A 53 -13.52 -3.70 0.32
CA GLY A 53 -14.94 -3.48 0.21
C GLY A 53 -15.68 -3.82 1.50
N ALA A 54 -16.71 -3.06 1.86
CA ALA A 54 -17.52 -3.33 3.06
C ALA A 54 -18.59 -4.42 2.86
N ILE A 55 -18.74 -4.97 1.65
CA ILE A 55 -19.97 -5.73 1.33
C ILE A 55 -19.78 -7.24 1.49
N THR A 56 -18.61 -7.81 1.24
CA THR A 56 -18.35 -9.23 1.49
C THR A 56 -16.84 -9.45 1.58
N ASN A 57 -16.38 -10.39 2.41
CA ASN A 57 -14.98 -10.88 2.44
C ASN A 57 -14.58 -11.62 1.13
N ILE A 58 -15.20 -11.27 -0.01
CA ILE A 58 -14.94 -11.84 -1.32
C ILE A 58 -13.95 -10.89 -2.00
N PRO A 59 -12.68 -11.27 -2.15
CA PRO A 59 -11.72 -10.46 -2.90
C PRO A 59 -12.25 -10.31 -4.33
N CYS A 60 -12.29 -9.08 -4.85
CA CYS A 60 -12.59 -8.86 -6.27
C CYS A 60 -11.64 -9.72 -7.11
N PRO A 61 -12.15 -10.45 -8.13
CA PRO A 61 -11.31 -11.34 -8.94
C PRO A 61 -10.15 -10.54 -9.52
N SER A 62 -8.95 -10.83 -9.01
CA SER A 62 -7.72 -10.08 -9.25
C SER A 62 -6.79 -10.88 -10.17
N GLU A 63 -7.34 -11.48 -11.23
CA GLU A 63 -6.50 -12.03 -12.30
C GLU A 63 -5.84 -10.85 -13.02
N GLY A 64 -4.56 -10.60 -12.72
CA GLY A 64 -3.74 -9.52 -13.27
C GLY A 64 -3.79 -8.16 -12.53
N SER A 65 -4.70 -7.96 -11.59
CA SER A 65 -4.90 -6.66 -10.92
C SER A 65 -3.86 -6.33 -9.82
N LEU A 66 -3.17 -7.33 -9.27
CA LEU A 66 -2.23 -7.12 -8.17
C LEU A 66 -1.03 -6.25 -8.59
N HIS A 67 -0.57 -6.38 -9.85
CA HIS A 67 0.47 -5.51 -10.42
C HIS A 67 -0.02 -4.07 -10.66
N ALA A 68 -1.30 -3.85 -10.92
CA ALA A 68 -1.86 -2.52 -11.19
C ALA A 68 -1.81 -1.61 -9.94
N SER A 69 -1.72 -2.20 -8.74
CA SER A 69 -1.70 -1.48 -7.48
C SER A 69 -0.32 -1.44 -6.80
N LYS A 70 0.77 -1.71 -7.55
CA LYS A 70 2.14 -1.65 -7.01
C LYS A 70 2.47 -0.23 -6.59
N LEU A 71 2.91 -0.08 -5.34
CA LEU A 71 3.38 1.19 -4.81
C LEU A 71 4.79 1.47 -5.33
N ILE A 72 4.93 2.59 -6.03
CA ILE A 72 6.24 3.13 -6.44
C ILE A 72 6.53 4.31 -5.54
N TYR A 73 7.62 4.21 -4.78
CA TYR A 73 8.13 5.37 -4.05
C TYR A 73 8.69 6.37 -5.05
N LYS A 74 8.00 7.49 -5.24
CA LYS A 74 8.59 8.70 -5.81
C LYS A 74 9.19 9.48 -4.65
N GLY A 75 10.51 9.66 -4.70
CA GLY A 75 11.25 10.44 -3.71
C GLY A 75 10.63 11.79 -3.43
N LEU A 76 10.93 12.32 -2.24
CA LEU A 76 10.56 13.67 -1.81
C LEU A 76 10.80 14.65 -2.96
N GLU A 77 9.73 15.18 -3.56
CA GLU A 77 9.82 16.44 -4.29
C GLU A 77 10.21 17.50 -3.25
N ASN A 78 11.52 17.73 -3.10
CA ASN A 78 12.16 18.85 -2.40
C ASN A 78 11.33 19.54 -1.29
N GLY A 79 11.20 18.93 -0.11
CA GLY A 79 10.58 19.60 1.04
C GLY A 79 10.93 18.95 2.38
N LYS A 80 11.74 19.65 3.18
CA LYS A 80 12.32 19.28 4.49
C LYS A 80 11.33 18.70 5.54
N HIS A 81 11.83 17.66 6.21
CA HIS A 81 11.63 17.19 7.60
C HIS A 81 10.22 17.11 8.20
#